data_AF-A0A963V8H8-F1
#
_entry.id   AF-A0A963V8H8-F1
#
_cell.length_a   1.000
_cell.length_b   1.000
_cell.length_c   1.000
_cell.angle_alpha   90.00
_cell.angle_beta   90.00
_cell.angle_gamma   90.00
#
_symmetry.space_group_name_H-M   'P 1'
#
loop_
_entity.id
_entity.type
_entity.pdbx_description
1 polymer ?
#
loop_
_entity_poly.entity_id
_entity_poly.type
_entity_poly.pdbx_seq_one_letter_code
_entity_poly.pdbx_strand_id
1 'polypeptide(L)'
;MTDPYLLAKWLHILSSTVLFGTGIGTAFQMVWAMRTGRVETVHSVASGVVVADWIFTTPAGLFQPLSGLWLVHLQGWSLTEP
;
A
#
# COMPACT_ATOMS: atom_id res chain seq x y z
N MET A 1 -2.51 -18.32 -23.08
CA MET A 1 -3.52 -18.31 -22.01
C MET A 1 -2.84 -17.76 -20.77
N THR A 2 -3.30 -16.66 -20.20
CA THR A 2 -2.73 -16.10 -18.97
C THR A 2 -3.05 -17.01 -17.79
N ASP A 3 -2.04 -17.41 -17.04
CA ASP A 3 -2.22 -18.17 -15.79
C ASP A 3 -2.86 -17.24 -14.73
N PRO A 4 -4.10 -17.53 -14.29
CA PRO A 4 -4.81 -16.68 -13.31
C PRO A 4 -4.05 -16.51 -12.00
N TYR A 5 -3.31 -17.54 -11.57
CA TYR A 5 -2.53 -17.48 -10.34
C TYR A 5 -1.35 -16.52 -10.48
N LEU A 6 -0.61 -16.60 -11.60
CA LEU A 6 0.49 -15.67 -11.86
C LEU A 6 0.01 -14.22 -11.98
N LEU A 7 -1.16 -13.98 -12.59
CA LEU A 7 -1.76 -12.65 -12.66
C LEU A 7 -2.12 -12.12 -11.27
N ALA A 8 -2.82 -12.91 -10.45
CA ALA A 8 -3.17 -12.53 -9.08
C ALA A 8 -1.92 -12.23 -8.24
N LYS A 9 -0.89 -13.08 -8.35
CA LYS A 9 0.37 -12.93 -7.61
C LYS A 9 1.12 -11.67 -8.03
N TRP A 10 1.16 -11.40 -9.32
CA TRP A 10 1.79 -10.19 -9.85
C TRP A 10 1.10 -8.92 -9.34
N LEU A 11 -0.25 -8.87 -9.40
CA LEU A 11 -1.03 -7.74 -8.90
C LEU A 11 -0.85 -7.55 -7.38
N HIS A 12 -0.80 -8.64 -6.62
CA HIS A 12 -0.57 -8.61 -5.17
C HIS A 12 0.80 -8.01 -4.82
N ILE A 13 1.87 -8.43 -5.51
CA ILE A 13 3.23 -7.91 -5.29
C ILE A 13 3.33 -6.44 -5.72
N LEU A 14 2.74 -6.07 -6.86
CA LEU A 14 2.70 -4.67 -7.32
C LEU A 14 2.01 -3.78 -6.28
N SER A 15 0.83 -4.20 -5.80
CA SER A 15 0.10 -3.48 -4.77
C SER A 15 0.90 -3.36 -3.46
N SER A 16 1.61 -4.41 -3.04
CA SER A 16 2.46 -4.37 -1.84
C SER A 16 3.62 -3.39 -2.02
N THR A 17 4.18 -3.32 -3.24
CA THR A 17 5.28 -2.40 -3.57
C THR A 17 4.81 -0.96 -3.52
N VAL A 18 3.62 -0.68 -4.06
CA VAL A 18 2.99 0.65 -3.98
C VAL A 18 2.70 1.02 -2.54
N LEU A 19 2.06 0.14 -1.76
CA LEU A 19 1.71 0.37 -0.37
C LEU A 19 2.94 0.71 0.48
N PHE A 20 3.97 -0.13 0.39
CA PHE A 20 5.18 0.04 1.19
C PHE A 20 6.03 1.22 0.71
N GLY A 21 6.20 1.36 -0.61
CA GLY A 21 6.99 2.45 -1.20
C GLY A 21 6.41 3.83 -0.90
N THR A 22 5.10 4.00 -1.05
CA THR A 22 4.42 5.26 -0.72
C THR A 22 4.36 5.52 0.78
N GLY A 23 4.12 4.49 1.60
CA GLY A 23 4.17 4.61 3.05
C GLY A 23 5.52 5.07 3.59
N ILE A 24 6.63 4.49 3.11
CA ILE A 24 7.97 4.95 3.50
C ILE A 24 8.24 6.37 3.00
N GLY A 25 7.93 6.66 1.73
CA GLY A 25 8.22 7.97 1.13
C GLY A 25 7.49 9.11 1.85
N THR A 26 6.20 8.94 2.14
CA THR A 26 5.40 9.93 2.87
C THR A 26 5.86 10.08 4.31
N ALA A 27 6.16 8.98 5.02
CA ALA A 27 6.68 9.01 6.38
C ALA A 27 8.04 9.73 6.47
N PHE A 28 8.95 9.45 5.54
CA PHE A 28 10.25 10.14 5.46
C PHE A 28 10.07 11.65 5.31
N GLN A 29 9.23 12.08 4.36
CA GLN A 29 8.98 13.50 4.12
C GLN A 29 8.33 14.18 5.33
N MET A 30 7.39 13.50 5.99
CA MET A 30 6.75 14.02 7.19
C MET A 30 7.75 14.19 8.34
N VAL A 31 8.62 13.20 8.58
CA VAL A 31 9.70 13.32 9.58
C VAL A 31 10.63 14.49 9.28
N TRP A 32 10.99 14.67 8.01
CA TRP A 32 11.84 15.79 7.61
C TRP A 32 11.14 17.14 7.81
N ALA A 33 9.86 17.23 7.47
CA ALA A 33 9.05 18.43 7.69
C ALA A 33 8.95 18.79 9.18
N MET A 34 8.72 17.81 10.06
CA MET A 34 8.65 18.01 11.50
C MET A 34 9.97 18.55 12.08
N ARG A 35 11.11 18.14 11.55
CA ARG A 35 12.43 18.65 11.98
C ARG A 35 12.66 20.12 11.68
N THR A 36 11.88 20.73 10.78
CA THR A 36 12.01 22.16 10.48
C THR A 36 11.50 23.06 11.61
N GLY A 37 10.67 22.54 12.53
CA GLY A 37 10.03 23.32 13.59
C GLY A 37 9.01 24.36 13.10
N ARG A 38 8.69 24.39 11.79
CA ARG A 38 7.79 25.36 11.17
C ARG A 38 6.44 24.73 10.86
N VAL A 39 5.39 25.28 11.44
CA VAL A 39 4.02 24.74 11.31
C VAL A 39 3.55 24.79 9.86
N GLU A 40 3.90 25.84 9.11
CA GLU A 40 3.49 26.00 7.71
C GLU A 40 4.08 24.89 6.81
N THR A 41 5.33 24.50 7.06
CA THR A 41 5.99 23.41 6.33
C THR A 41 5.33 22.07 6.64
N VAL A 42 5.08 21.79 7.92
CA VAL A 42 4.42 20.55 8.35
C VAL A 42 3.02 20.46 7.76
N HIS A 43 2.24 21.55 7.79
CA HIS A 43 0.90 21.59 7.20
C HIS A 43 0.90 21.30 5.70
N SER A 44 1.82 21.94 4.95
CA SER A 44 1.93 21.74 3.50
C SER A 44 2.28 20.29 3.15
N VAL A 45 3.27 19.72 3.84
CA VAL A 45 3.69 18.32 3.61
C VAL A 45 2.59 17.34 4.05
N ALA A 46 2.00 17.53 5.23
CA ALA A 46 0.93 16.67 5.73
C ALA A 46 -0.29 16.67 4.80
N SER A 47 -0.66 17.82 4.24
CA SER A 47 -1.74 17.91 3.25
C SER A 47 -1.44 17.06 2.01
N GLY A 48 -0.20 17.09 1.53
CA GLY A 48 0.25 16.23 0.43
C GLY A 48 0.25 14.74 0.80
N VAL A 49 0.66 14.39 2.03
CA VAL A 49 0.64 13.02 2.55
C VAL A 49 -0.78 12.47 2.57
N VAL A 50 -1.76 13.24 3.08
CA VAL A 50 -3.17 12.81 3.10
C VAL A 50 -3.68 12.49 1.69
N VAL A 51 -3.35 13.32 0.70
CA VAL A 51 -3.72 13.05 -0.70
C VAL A 51 -3.03 11.80 -1.23
N ALA A 52 -1.74 11.62 -0.93
CA ALA A 52 -1.01 10.42 -1.32
C ALA A 52 -1.62 9.15 -0.68
N ASP A 53 -2.04 9.21 0.57
CA ASP A 53 -2.68 8.09 1.26
C ASP A 53 -4.05 7.74 0.69
N TRP A 54 -4.83 8.73 0.26
CA TRP A 54 -6.09 8.48 -0.43
C TRP A 54 -5.91 7.84 -1.81
N ILE A 55 -4.86 8.23 -2.54
CA ILE A 55 -4.64 7.76 -3.92
C ILE A 55 -3.89 6.42 -3.96
N PHE A 56 -2.93 6.18 -3.06
CA PHE A 56 -2.03 5.03 -3.14
C PHE A 56 -2.22 4.06 -1.97
N THR A 57 -2.10 4.55 -0.74
CA THR A 57 -2.11 3.70 0.46
C THR A 57 -3.45 3.03 0.69
N THR A 58 -4.56 3.79 0.56
CA THR A 58 -5.91 3.28 0.81
C THR A 58 -6.33 2.22 -0.22
N PRO A 59 -6.19 2.46 -1.55
CA PRO A 59 -6.54 1.46 -2.54
C PRO A 59 -5.62 0.23 -2.45
N ALA A 60 -4.31 0.42 -2.24
CA ALA A 60 -3.39 -0.70 -2.10
C ALA A 60 -3.67 -1.49 -0.82
N GLY A 61 -3.94 -0.83 0.31
CA GLY A 61 -4.27 -1.45 1.58
C GLY A 61 -5.58 -2.24 1.55
N LEU A 62 -6.57 -1.80 0.77
CA LEU A 62 -7.78 -2.58 0.49
C LEU A 62 -7.53 -3.73 -0.48
N PHE A 63 -6.72 -3.50 -1.52
CA PHE A 63 -6.44 -4.52 -2.53
C PHE A 63 -5.57 -5.65 -1.98
N GLN A 64 -4.69 -5.40 -1.01
CA GLN A 64 -3.85 -6.42 -0.38
C GLN A 64 -4.64 -7.61 0.19
N PRO A 65 -5.60 -7.45 1.12
CA PRO A 65 -6.39 -8.57 1.63
C PRO A 65 -7.26 -9.21 0.54
N LEU A 66 -7.82 -8.42 -0.38
CA LEU A 66 -8.63 -8.96 -1.48
C LEU A 66 -7.83 -9.87 -2.40
N SER A 67 -6.64 -9.43 -2.82
CA SER A 67 -5.74 -10.21 -3.67
C SER A 67 -5.10 -11.37 -2.92
N GLY A 68 -4.84 -11.25 -1.62
CA GLY A 68 -4.39 -12.36 -0.77
C GLY A 68 -5.43 -13.47 -0.67
N LEU A 69 -6.70 -13.12 -0.41
CA LEU A 69 -7.81 -14.08 -0.40
C LEU A 69 -8.01 -14.74 -1.77
N TRP A 70 -7.85 -13.98 -2.86
CA TRP A 70 -7.90 -14.53 -4.21
C TRP A 70 -6.79 -15.55 -4.45
N LEU A 71 -5.55 -15.27 -4.01
CA LEU A 71 -4.44 -16.23 -4.09
C LEU A 71 -4.72 -17.51 -3.31
N VAL A 72 -5.20 -17.41 -2.07
CA VAL A 72 -5.59 -18.57 -1.25
C VAL A 72 -6.66 -19.41 -1.96
N HIS A 73 -7.68 -18.75 -2.51
CA HIS A 73 -8.74 -19.42 -3.26
C HIS A 73 -8.21 -20.17 -4.48
N LEU A 74 -7.30 -19.57 -5.26
CA LEU A 74 -6.71 -20.20 -6.45
C LEU A 74 -5.81 -21.40 -6.11
N GLN A 75 -5.23 -21.44 -4.91
CA GLN A 75 -4.41 -22.58 -4.46
C GLN A 75 -5.22 -23.67 -3.76
N GLY A 76 -6.50 -23.42 -3.46
CA GLY A 76 -7.37 -24.38 -2.78
C GLY A 76 -7.02 -24.60 -1.30
N TRP A 77 -6.30 -23.67 -0.68
CA TRP A 77 -5.96 -23.74 0.75
C TRP A 77 -7.16 -23.37 1.62
N SER A 78 -7.23 -23.96 2.82
CA SER A 78 -8.21 -23.52 3.81
C SER A 78 -7.80 -22.16 4.38
N LEU A 79 -8.77 -21.26 4.57
CA LEU A 79 -8.52 -19.95 5.19
C LEU A 79 -8.13 -20.04 6.68
N THR A 80 -8.34 -21.20 7.29
CA THR A 80 -8.05 -21.46 8.71
C THR A 80 -6.99 -22.55 8.86
N GLU A 81 -6.21 -22.79 7.81
CA GLU A 81 -5.13 -23.77 7.86
C GLU A 81 -4.00 -23.29 8.80
N PRO A 82 -3.47 -24.17 9.67
CA PRO A 82 -2.16 -24.14 10.33
C PRO A 82 -1.31 -22.87 10.28
#